data_AF-A0A3N5XTW4-F1
#
_entry.id   AF-A0A3N5XTW4-F1
#
_cell.length_a   1.000
_cell.length_b   1.000
_cell.length_c   1.000
_cell.angle_alpha   90.00
_cell.angle_beta   90.00
_cell.angle_gamma   90.00
#
_symmetry.space_group_name_H-M   'P 1'
#
loop_
_entity.id
_entity.type
_entity.pdbx_description
1 polymer ?
#
loop_
_entity_poly.entity_id
_entity_poly.type
_entity_poly.pdbx_seq_one_letter_code
_entity_poly.pdbx_strand_id
1 'polypeptide(L)'
;MTCFAVGGRVAGVVLLLLSGCSLSILPCGSQPLPAASSPDLLVPGGTAALLTAAGVQVPVEPARAVLVLTRQLYGPFAPLTGTNALEPVRAALATAAGRRRDAERIPGLLPLATWGEAVFGQAVAEANLVARILSDERASFLYCGLFALDEETLAFFVSHPGLLRTVHRNAAASFAAYSGGLRVRGGRLHVPGGVPAGAAWEQALKASTADPARFVERLLEQDGGRLAALFEALGRL
;
A
#
# COMPACT_ATOMS: atom_id res chain seq x y z
N MET A 1 22.91 -67.78 11.06
CA MET A 1 23.75 -68.02 12.25
C MET A 1 23.58 -66.80 13.14
N THR A 2 23.02 -66.79 14.35
CA THR A 2 22.53 -67.76 15.36
C THR A 2 21.69 -66.89 16.32
N CYS A 3 20.38 -67.10 16.50
CA CYS A 3 19.70 -67.97 17.48
C CYS A 3 19.89 -67.64 18.97
N PHE A 4 18.76 -67.50 19.67
CA PHE A 4 18.38 -67.74 21.11
C PHE A 4 17.79 -66.50 21.82
N ALA A 5 16.75 -66.55 22.66
CA ALA A 5 15.59 -67.43 22.96
C ALA A 5 14.81 -66.69 24.10
N VAL A 6 13.49 -66.49 24.00
CA VAL A 6 12.40 -67.22 24.70
C VAL A 6 12.36 -67.15 26.24
N GLY A 7 11.19 -66.75 26.77
CA GLY A 7 10.65 -67.12 28.09
C GLY A 7 10.44 -65.92 29.02
N GLY A 8 9.29 -65.66 29.64
CA GLY A 8 8.06 -66.45 29.82
C GLY A 8 6.95 -65.58 30.46
N ARG A 9 5.72 -66.10 30.38
CA ARG A 9 4.49 -65.53 30.95
C ARG A 9 4.42 -65.79 32.46
N VAL A 10 3.94 -64.83 33.26
CA VAL A 10 3.00 -65.11 34.38
C VAL A 10 2.11 -63.89 34.61
N ALA A 11 0.84 -64.19 34.86
CA ALA A 11 -0.28 -63.29 35.12
C ALA A 11 -0.16 -62.47 36.42
N GLY A 12 -0.77 -61.30 36.43
CA GLY A 12 -1.01 -60.48 37.62
C GLY A 12 -2.12 -59.47 37.35
N VAL A 13 -3.33 -59.80 37.79
CA VAL A 13 -4.53 -58.94 37.85
C VAL A 13 -4.32 -57.86 38.94
N VAL A 14 -5.16 -56.82 38.93
CA VAL A 14 -5.38 -55.78 39.97
C VAL A 14 -4.55 -54.50 39.70
N LEU A 15 -5.07 -53.27 39.56
CA LEU A 15 -6.25 -52.58 40.11
C LEU A 15 -6.62 -51.40 39.18
N LEU A 16 -7.90 -51.21 38.90
CA LEU A 16 -8.46 -49.99 38.29
C LEU A 16 -8.32 -48.81 39.27
N LEU A 17 -7.54 -47.78 38.91
CA LEU A 17 -7.62 -46.46 39.53
C LEU A 17 -8.08 -45.45 38.47
N LEU A 18 -9.34 -45.04 38.63
CA LEU A 18 -9.95 -43.89 37.97
C LEU A 18 -9.22 -42.62 38.40
N SER A 19 -8.27 -42.16 37.58
CA SER A 19 -7.68 -40.83 37.72
C SER A 19 -8.25 -39.96 36.61
N GLY A 20 -9.05 -38.96 37.00
CA GLY A 20 -9.67 -38.01 36.10
C GLY A 20 -8.60 -37.21 35.37
N CYS A 21 -8.37 -37.55 34.10
CA CYS A 21 -7.71 -36.66 33.15
C CYS A 21 -8.63 -35.47 32.88
N SER A 22 -8.46 -34.40 33.66
CA SER A 22 -8.94 -33.07 33.29
C SER A 22 -8.21 -32.65 32.02
N LEU A 23 -8.87 -32.85 30.86
CA LEU A 23 -8.47 -32.24 29.60
C LEU A 23 -8.64 -30.72 29.74
N SER A 24 -7.56 -30.05 30.13
CA SER A 24 -7.46 -28.60 29.96
C SER A 24 -7.42 -28.31 28.46
N ILE A 25 -8.56 -27.87 27.94
CA ILE A 25 -8.68 -27.27 26.61
C ILE A 25 -7.88 -25.96 26.68
N LEU A 26 -6.66 -25.97 26.14
CA LEU A 26 -5.94 -24.73 25.85
C LEU A 26 -6.76 -23.95 24.81
N PRO A 27 -7.19 -22.71 25.08
CA PRO A 27 -7.71 -21.87 24.04
C PRO A 27 -6.54 -21.59 23.09
N CYS A 28 -6.66 -22.08 21.85
CA CYS A 28 -5.87 -21.60 20.73
C CYS A 28 -6.23 -20.12 20.57
N GLY A 29 -5.55 -19.27 21.33
CA GLY A 29 -5.59 -17.84 21.13
C GLY A 29 -4.90 -17.57 19.81
N SER A 30 -5.69 -17.45 18.74
CA SER A 30 -5.27 -16.72 17.55
C SER A 30 -4.99 -15.29 18.01
N GLN A 31 -3.76 -15.00 18.41
CA GLN A 31 -3.32 -13.62 18.45
C GLN A 31 -3.42 -13.13 17.00
N PRO A 32 -4.21 -12.08 16.72
CA PRO A 32 -4.09 -11.42 15.43
C PRO A 32 -2.61 -11.06 15.28
N LEU A 33 -1.99 -11.48 14.18
CA LEU A 33 -0.74 -10.87 13.74
C LEU A 33 -0.96 -9.36 13.83
N PRO A 34 -0.07 -8.59 14.48
CA PRO A 34 -0.20 -7.15 14.46
C PRO A 34 -0.28 -6.75 12.99
N ALA A 35 -1.42 -6.21 12.56
CA ALA A 35 -1.57 -5.61 11.25
C ALA A 35 -0.33 -4.73 11.07
N ALA A 36 0.43 -4.95 10.00
CA ALA A 36 1.68 -4.23 9.83
C ALA A 36 1.30 -2.77 9.71
N SER A 37 1.45 -2.02 10.81
CA SER A 37 0.96 -0.66 10.90
C SER A 37 1.64 0.11 9.78
N SER A 38 0.85 0.58 8.82
CA SER A 38 1.37 1.38 7.72
C SER A 38 2.24 2.48 8.33
N PRO A 39 3.45 2.71 7.80
CA PRO A 39 4.35 3.71 8.36
C PRO A 39 3.65 5.06 8.38
N ASP A 40 3.88 5.88 9.41
CA ASP A 40 3.26 7.21 9.47
C ASP A 40 4.03 8.24 8.65
N LEU A 41 3.30 9.13 7.99
CA LEU A 41 3.80 10.36 7.39
C LEU A 41 3.48 11.55 8.30
N LEU A 42 4.51 12.31 8.63
CA LEU A 42 4.40 13.48 9.49
C LEU A 42 4.02 14.72 8.68
N VAL A 43 2.98 15.43 9.13
CA VAL A 43 2.48 16.66 8.52
C VAL A 43 2.71 17.83 9.50
N PRO A 44 3.78 18.63 9.32
CA PRO A 44 4.03 19.79 10.18
C PRO A 44 2.88 20.78 10.12
N GLY A 45 2.37 21.20 11.29
CA GLY A 45 1.27 22.17 11.39
C GLY A 45 -0.12 21.59 11.12
N GLY A 46 -0.22 20.27 10.90
CA GLY A 46 -1.49 19.57 10.72
C GLY A 46 -2.07 19.67 9.32
N THR A 47 -2.90 18.68 8.97
CA THR A 47 -3.55 18.60 7.65
C THR A 47 -4.55 19.73 7.41
N ALA A 48 -5.28 20.15 8.46
CA ALA A 48 -6.26 21.23 8.38
C ALA A 48 -5.63 22.55 7.89
N ALA A 49 -4.46 22.93 8.42
CA ALA A 49 -3.77 24.16 8.03
C ALA A 49 -3.35 24.13 6.55
N LEU A 50 -2.87 22.98 6.06
CA LEU A 50 -2.49 22.82 4.66
C LEU A 50 -3.70 22.87 3.73
N LEU A 51 -4.81 22.24 4.13
CA LEU A 51 -6.06 22.27 3.38
C LEU A 51 -6.62 23.69 3.27
N THR A 52 -6.62 24.45 4.37
CA THR A 52 -7.01 25.86 4.35
C THR A 52 -6.09 26.69 3.47
N ALA A 53 -4.78 26.46 3.51
CA ALA A 53 -3.80 27.13 2.63
C ALA A 53 -4.07 26.81 1.15
N ALA A 54 -4.53 25.59 0.84
CA ALA A 54 -4.95 25.18 -0.50
C ALA A 54 -6.36 25.68 -0.89
N GLY A 55 -7.02 26.50 -0.05
CA GLY A 55 -8.35 27.03 -0.30
C GLY A 55 -9.50 26.07 0.04
N VAL A 56 -9.23 24.92 0.65
CA VAL A 56 -10.26 23.95 1.07
C VAL A 56 -10.86 24.39 2.40
N GLN A 57 -12.16 24.69 2.39
CA GLN A 57 -12.89 25.19 3.57
C GLN A 57 -13.78 24.13 4.24
N VAL A 58 -13.84 22.93 3.66
CA VAL A 58 -14.65 21.82 4.18
C VAL A 58 -13.76 20.90 5.04
N PRO A 59 -14.25 20.37 6.16
CA PRO A 59 -13.52 19.38 6.94
C PRO A 59 -13.18 18.15 6.09
N VAL A 60 -11.91 17.73 6.12
CA VAL A 60 -11.41 16.53 5.44
C VAL A 60 -10.77 15.64 6.50
N GLU A 61 -11.04 14.34 6.40
CA GLU A 61 -10.37 13.33 7.22
C GLU A 61 -8.84 13.39 7.01
N PRO A 62 -8.00 13.41 8.07
CA PRO A 62 -6.56 13.55 7.94
C PRO A 62 -5.92 12.54 6.97
N ALA A 63 -6.38 11.28 7.01
CA ALA A 63 -5.91 10.22 6.12
C ALA A 63 -6.11 10.55 4.63
N ARG A 64 -7.13 11.34 4.29
CA ARG A 64 -7.48 11.74 2.91
C ARG A 64 -6.91 13.10 2.51
N ALA A 65 -6.25 13.81 3.41
CA ALA A 65 -5.80 15.18 3.18
C ALA A 65 -4.90 15.31 1.94
N VAL A 66 -3.92 14.40 1.78
CA VAL A 66 -3.01 14.41 0.62
C VAL A 66 -3.75 14.17 -0.68
N LEU A 67 -4.81 13.36 -0.70
CA LEU A 67 -5.63 13.13 -1.90
C LEU A 67 -6.33 14.41 -2.34
N VAL A 68 -6.92 15.13 -1.38
CA VAL A 68 -7.62 16.40 -1.63
C VAL A 68 -6.62 17.48 -2.05
N LEU A 69 -5.47 17.58 -1.36
CA LEU A 69 -4.40 18.51 -1.73
C LEU A 69 -3.89 18.23 -3.14
N THR A 70 -3.60 16.97 -3.47
CA THR A 70 -3.16 16.57 -4.83
C THR A 70 -4.16 17.03 -5.89
N ARG A 71 -5.47 16.86 -5.65
CA ARG A 71 -6.52 17.32 -6.57
C ARG A 71 -6.59 18.85 -6.68
N GLN A 72 -6.37 19.59 -5.59
CA GLN A 72 -6.37 21.05 -5.62
C GLN A 72 -5.13 21.61 -6.32
N LEU A 73 -3.98 20.96 -6.15
CA LEU A 73 -2.71 21.39 -6.71
C LEU A 73 -2.57 21.05 -8.20
N TYR A 74 -3.06 19.88 -8.61
CA TYR A 74 -2.78 19.30 -9.94
C TYR A 74 -4.04 18.87 -10.72
N GLY A 75 -5.24 19.04 -10.15
CA GLY A 75 -6.48 18.61 -10.80
C GLY A 75 -6.94 19.54 -11.93
N PRO A 76 -7.82 19.07 -12.83
CA PRO A 76 -8.36 19.86 -13.94
C PRO A 76 -9.23 21.05 -13.48
N PHE A 77 -9.58 21.11 -12.19
CA PHE A 77 -10.33 22.20 -11.57
C PHE A 77 -9.43 23.10 -10.71
N ALA A 78 -8.10 23.05 -10.88
CA ALA A 78 -7.22 24.05 -10.30
C ALA A 78 -7.75 25.45 -10.70
N PRO A 79 -7.80 26.43 -9.77
CA PRO A 79 -8.52 27.66 -9.99
C PRO A 79 -8.13 28.34 -11.31
N LEU A 80 -9.12 28.58 -12.19
CA LEU A 80 -8.94 29.32 -13.45
C LEU A 80 -8.39 30.75 -13.23
N THR A 81 -8.49 31.25 -11.99
CA THR A 81 -7.94 32.53 -11.52
C THR A 81 -6.41 32.56 -11.40
N GLY A 82 -5.70 31.47 -11.68
CA GLY A 82 -4.23 31.48 -11.81
C GLY A 82 -3.46 31.54 -10.50
N THR A 83 -4.12 31.50 -9.34
CA THR A 83 -3.44 31.33 -8.05
C THR A 83 -3.03 29.87 -7.87
N ASN A 84 -1.75 29.60 -8.11
CA ASN A 84 -1.12 28.31 -7.83
C ASN A 84 -1.23 28.02 -6.31
N ALA A 85 -2.14 27.12 -5.93
CA ALA A 85 -2.35 26.70 -4.54
C ALA A 85 -1.08 26.08 -3.90
N LEU A 86 -0.07 25.72 -4.71
CA LEU A 86 1.19 25.17 -4.22
C LEU A 86 1.98 26.17 -3.39
N GLU A 87 2.02 27.46 -3.77
CA GLU A 87 2.82 28.45 -3.04
C GLU A 87 2.29 28.70 -1.61
N PRO A 88 0.98 28.93 -1.40
CA PRO A 88 0.40 28.97 -0.06
C PRO A 88 0.67 27.71 0.77
N VAL A 89 0.54 26.52 0.17
CA VAL A 89 0.80 25.24 0.87
C VAL A 89 2.28 25.12 1.25
N ARG A 90 3.21 25.50 0.36
CA ARG A 90 4.66 25.53 0.65
C ARG A 90 4.98 26.51 1.77
N ALA A 91 4.39 27.70 1.75
CA ALA A 91 4.57 28.70 2.81
C ALA A 91 4.05 28.19 4.17
N ALA A 92 2.89 27.52 4.18
CA ALA A 92 2.34 26.91 5.39
C ALA A 92 3.28 25.82 5.96
N LEU A 93 3.78 24.94 5.10
CA LEU A 93 4.76 23.90 5.48
C LEU A 93 6.06 24.51 6.01
N ALA A 94 6.61 25.53 5.35
CA ALA A 94 7.83 26.20 5.79
C ALA A 94 7.64 26.89 7.16
N THR A 95 6.48 27.50 7.39
CA THR A 95 6.15 28.16 8.67
C THR A 95 5.92 27.15 9.80
N ALA A 96 5.50 25.93 9.46
CA ALA A 96 5.31 24.85 10.41
C ALA A 96 6.59 24.04 10.65
N ALA A 97 7.58 24.11 9.76
CA ALA A 97 8.85 23.44 9.88
C ALA A 97 9.54 23.83 11.20
N GLY A 98 9.68 22.87 12.12
CA GLY A 98 10.24 23.08 13.46
C GLY A 98 9.22 23.08 14.61
N ARG A 99 7.92 23.24 14.33
CA ARG A 99 6.85 23.19 15.35
C ARG A 99 6.31 21.76 15.52
N ARG A 100 7.14 20.87 16.06
CA ARG A 100 6.81 19.43 16.18
C ARG A 100 5.56 19.12 17.02
N ARG A 101 5.19 20.00 17.96
CA ARG A 101 3.99 19.82 18.81
C ARG A 101 2.67 19.92 18.03
N ASP A 102 2.70 20.59 16.87
CA ASP A 102 1.54 20.81 16.01
C ASP A 102 1.51 19.81 14.85
N ALA A 103 2.37 18.78 14.89
CA ALA A 103 2.47 17.80 13.81
C ALA A 103 1.38 16.74 13.92
N GLU A 104 0.74 16.46 12.78
CA GLU A 104 -0.26 15.40 12.65
C GLU A 104 0.34 14.22 11.90
N ARG A 105 -0.10 13.00 12.22
CA ARG A 105 0.32 11.77 11.53
C ARG A 105 -0.80 11.27 10.63
N ILE A 106 -0.43 10.93 9.40
CA ILE A 106 -1.31 10.34 8.38
C ILE A 106 -0.65 9.09 7.79
N PRO A 107 -1.34 8.27 6.99
CA PRO A 107 -0.71 7.10 6.35
C PRO A 107 0.47 7.49 5.47
N GLY A 108 1.64 6.91 5.71
CA GLY A 108 2.85 7.13 4.92
C GLY A 108 3.03 6.19 3.74
N LEU A 109 2.29 5.07 3.72
CA LEU A 109 2.13 4.08 2.63
C LEU A 109 3.42 3.32 2.24
N LEU A 110 4.57 3.99 2.23
CA LEU A 110 5.89 3.42 2.04
C LEU A 110 6.79 3.81 3.21
N PRO A 111 7.80 2.99 3.55
CA PRO A 111 8.86 3.40 4.46
C PRO A 111 9.56 4.68 3.97
N LEU A 112 10.03 5.51 4.92
CA LEU A 112 10.74 6.77 4.61
C LEU A 112 11.95 6.56 3.69
N ALA A 113 12.71 5.48 3.92
CA ALA A 113 13.86 5.12 3.08
C ALA A 113 13.42 4.80 1.64
N THR A 114 12.30 4.09 1.45
CA THR A 114 11.75 3.75 0.14
C THR A 114 11.32 5.00 -0.63
N TRP A 115 10.67 5.96 0.04
CA TRP A 115 10.39 7.27 -0.57
C TRP A 115 11.69 7.96 -1.03
N GLY A 116 12.72 7.98 -0.19
CA GLY A 116 14.00 8.58 -0.54
C GLY A 116 14.68 7.91 -1.74
N GLU A 117 14.85 6.59 -1.70
CA GLU A 117 15.67 5.85 -2.66
C GLU A 117 14.95 5.57 -3.99
N ALA A 118 13.69 5.13 -3.93
CA ALA A 118 12.95 4.69 -5.11
C ALA A 118 12.28 5.87 -5.84
N VAL A 119 11.69 6.80 -5.09
CA VAL A 119 10.91 7.90 -5.67
C VAL A 119 11.82 9.11 -5.92
N PHE A 120 12.52 9.56 -4.89
CA PHE A 120 13.25 10.82 -4.93
C PHE A 120 14.73 10.72 -5.31
N GLY A 121 15.30 9.51 -5.34
CA GLY A 121 16.70 9.24 -5.63
C GLY A 121 17.70 9.77 -4.60
N GLN A 122 17.25 10.17 -3.41
CA GLN A 122 18.09 10.69 -2.32
C GLN A 122 17.36 10.58 -0.98
N ALA A 123 18.11 10.47 0.12
CA ALA A 123 17.54 10.46 1.46
C ALA A 123 16.69 11.72 1.75
N VAL A 124 15.61 11.53 2.52
CA VAL A 124 14.66 12.60 2.88
C VAL A 124 14.46 12.62 4.37
N ALA A 125 14.55 13.79 4.99
CA ALA A 125 14.17 13.95 6.38
C ALA A 125 12.65 13.78 6.55
N GLU A 126 12.21 13.04 7.58
CA GLU A 126 10.78 12.78 7.88
C GLU A 126 9.94 14.08 7.84
N ALA A 127 10.44 15.15 8.47
CA ALA A 127 9.77 16.44 8.53
C ALA A 127 9.56 17.12 7.15
N ASN A 128 10.36 16.76 6.15
CA ASN A 128 10.28 17.32 4.79
C ASN A 128 9.55 16.39 3.82
N LEU A 129 9.22 15.16 4.21
CA LEU A 129 8.68 14.17 3.28
C LEU A 129 7.36 14.64 2.65
N VAL A 130 6.41 15.15 3.45
CA VAL A 130 5.14 15.65 2.93
C VAL A 130 5.33 16.83 1.97
N ALA A 131 6.28 17.74 2.27
CA ALA A 131 6.59 18.87 1.42
C ALA A 131 7.17 18.42 0.08
N ARG A 132 8.02 17.38 0.09
CA ARG A 132 8.56 16.79 -1.13
C ARG A 132 7.51 16.08 -1.96
N ILE A 133 6.62 15.30 -1.33
CA ILE A 133 5.50 14.64 -2.01
C ILE A 133 4.61 15.68 -2.69
N LEU A 134 4.15 16.70 -1.95
CA LEU A 134 3.23 17.72 -2.48
C LEU A 134 3.86 18.70 -3.46
N SER A 135 5.20 18.78 -3.54
CA SER A 135 5.89 19.62 -4.52
C SER A 135 6.21 18.89 -5.84
N ASP A 136 6.10 17.56 -5.85
CA ASP A 136 6.30 16.73 -7.02
C ASP A 136 4.97 16.09 -7.43
N GLU A 137 4.44 16.51 -8.59
CA GLU A 137 3.16 16.04 -9.12
C GLU A 137 3.11 14.51 -9.20
N ARG A 138 4.20 13.88 -9.67
CA ARG A 138 4.25 12.42 -9.86
C ARG A 138 4.32 11.71 -8.52
N ALA A 139 5.03 12.26 -7.54
CA ALA A 139 5.04 11.72 -6.18
C ALA A 139 3.66 11.84 -5.51
N SER A 140 2.96 12.95 -5.72
CA SER A 140 1.59 13.16 -5.25
C SER A 140 0.60 12.16 -5.86
N PHE A 141 0.68 11.94 -7.19
CA PHE A 141 -0.12 10.91 -7.85
C PHE A 141 0.25 9.50 -7.41
N LEU A 142 1.54 9.21 -7.22
CA LEU A 142 1.97 7.92 -6.67
C LEU A 142 1.36 7.68 -5.28
N TYR A 143 1.38 8.67 -4.38
CA TYR A 143 0.73 8.57 -3.08
C TYR A 143 -0.77 8.24 -3.23
N CYS A 144 -1.49 8.93 -4.11
CA CYS A 144 -2.91 8.66 -4.37
C CYS A 144 -3.15 7.23 -4.84
N GLY A 145 -2.32 6.73 -5.77
CA GLY A 145 -2.45 5.37 -6.28
C GLY A 145 -2.16 4.31 -5.21
N LEU A 146 -1.15 4.53 -4.36
CA LEU A 146 -0.81 3.64 -3.24
C LEU A 146 -1.89 3.62 -2.16
N PHE A 147 -2.53 4.76 -1.90
CA PHE A 147 -3.59 4.88 -0.89
C PHE A 147 -4.82 4.02 -1.21
N ALA A 148 -5.07 3.76 -2.50
CA ALA A 148 -6.19 2.95 -2.96
C ALA A 148 -5.94 1.43 -2.88
N LEU A 149 -4.73 0.99 -2.52
CA LEU A 149 -4.36 -0.41 -2.46
C LEU A 149 -4.74 -1.05 -1.12
N ASP A 150 -5.02 -2.35 -1.15
CA ASP A 150 -5.05 -3.15 0.06
C ASP A 150 -3.64 -3.43 0.62
N GLU A 151 -3.57 -3.91 1.86
CA GLU A 151 -2.32 -4.14 2.59
C GLU A 151 -1.36 -5.12 1.87
N GLU A 152 -1.85 -6.23 1.32
CA GLU A 152 -0.99 -7.22 0.64
C GLU A 152 -0.46 -6.67 -0.68
N THR A 153 -1.30 -5.96 -1.44
CA THR A 153 -0.88 -5.30 -2.67
C THR A 153 0.11 -4.16 -2.37
N LEU A 154 -0.10 -3.39 -1.30
CA LEU A 154 0.82 -2.35 -0.87
C LEU A 154 2.18 -2.95 -0.44
N ALA A 155 2.18 -4.05 0.31
CA ALA A 155 3.40 -4.76 0.71
C ALA A 155 4.18 -5.29 -0.51
N PHE A 156 3.48 -5.72 -1.57
CA PHE A 156 4.11 -6.03 -2.84
C PHE A 156 4.86 -4.80 -3.41
N PHE A 157 4.26 -3.61 -3.45
CA PHE A 157 4.97 -2.42 -3.93
C PHE A 157 6.17 -2.04 -3.05
N VAL A 158 6.04 -2.14 -1.71
CA VAL A 158 7.14 -1.87 -0.78
C VAL A 158 8.36 -2.77 -1.04
N SER A 159 8.12 -4.03 -1.42
CA SER A 159 9.18 -4.99 -1.76
C SER A 159 9.74 -4.86 -3.19
N HIS A 160 9.15 -4.00 -4.03
CA HIS A 160 9.53 -3.82 -5.44
C HIS A 160 9.92 -2.36 -5.75
N PRO A 161 11.06 -1.85 -5.23
CA PRO A 161 11.48 -0.47 -5.44
C PRO A 161 11.78 -0.12 -6.91
N GLY A 162 12.13 -1.11 -7.74
CA GLY A 162 12.26 -0.93 -9.19
C GLY A 162 10.93 -0.55 -9.85
N LEU A 163 9.86 -1.29 -9.53
CA LEU A 163 8.50 -1.00 -10.00
C LEU A 163 8.03 0.38 -9.54
N LEU A 164 8.24 0.72 -8.25
CA LEU A 164 7.91 2.04 -7.72
C LEU A 164 8.58 3.17 -8.52
N ARG A 165 9.85 2.99 -8.89
CA ARG A 165 10.60 3.95 -9.69
C ARG A 165 10.03 4.08 -11.11
N THR A 166 9.67 2.96 -11.75
CA THR A 166 9.03 2.94 -13.07
C THR A 166 7.69 3.66 -13.03
N VAL A 167 6.81 3.29 -12.09
CA VAL A 167 5.48 3.89 -11.94
C VAL A 167 5.59 5.38 -11.66
N HIS A 168 6.46 5.79 -10.74
CA HIS A 168 6.71 7.21 -10.46
C HIS A 168 7.11 7.97 -11.73
N ARG A 169 8.05 7.44 -12.53
CA ARG A 169 8.59 8.15 -13.70
C ARG A 169 7.64 8.18 -14.89
N ASN A 170 6.92 7.11 -15.14
CA ASN A 170 6.26 6.89 -16.42
C ASN A 170 4.74 6.86 -16.32
N ALA A 171 4.19 6.50 -15.16
CA ALA A 171 2.80 6.08 -15.07
C ALA A 171 2.04 6.60 -13.84
N ALA A 172 2.57 7.60 -13.13
CA ALA A 172 2.01 8.07 -11.87
C ALA A 172 0.53 8.50 -11.99
N ALA A 173 0.17 9.25 -13.04
CA ALA A 173 -1.21 9.69 -13.27
C ALA A 173 -2.18 8.52 -13.56
N SER A 174 -1.77 7.60 -14.43
CA SER A 174 -2.52 6.37 -14.75
C SER A 174 -2.71 5.52 -13.49
N PHE A 175 -1.66 5.38 -12.69
CA PHE A 175 -1.69 4.67 -11.42
C PHE A 175 -2.63 5.32 -10.39
N ALA A 176 -2.57 6.65 -10.21
CA ALA A 176 -3.48 7.38 -9.33
C ALA A 176 -4.95 7.20 -9.72
N ALA A 177 -5.23 7.09 -11.03
CA ALA A 177 -6.58 6.96 -11.54
C ALA A 177 -7.14 5.53 -11.46
N TYR A 178 -6.29 4.52 -11.66
CA TYR A 178 -6.73 3.15 -11.97
C TYR A 178 -6.12 2.05 -11.10
N SER A 179 -5.41 2.37 -10.01
CA SER A 179 -4.82 1.37 -9.11
C SER A 179 -5.85 0.62 -8.24
N GLY A 180 -7.06 1.16 -8.09
CA GLY A 180 -8.07 0.68 -7.13
C GLY A 180 -8.46 -0.78 -7.26
N GLY A 181 -8.35 -1.37 -8.45
CA GLY A 181 -8.63 -2.78 -8.73
C GLY A 181 -7.42 -3.70 -8.73
N LEU A 182 -6.21 -3.18 -8.52
CA LEU A 182 -5.00 -4.02 -8.47
C LEU A 182 -4.99 -4.89 -7.24
N ARG A 183 -4.85 -6.20 -7.43
CA ARG A 183 -4.80 -7.18 -6.35
C ARG A 183 -3.64 -8.13 -6.60
N VAL A 184 -2.65 -8.13 -5.72
CA VAL A 184 -1.58 -9.15 -5.72
C VAL A 184 -1.83 -10.10 -4.57
N ARG A 185 -1.99 -11.39 -4.87
CA ARG A 185 -2.25 -12.44 -3.88
C ARG A 185 -1.29 -13.60 -4.07
N GLY A 186 -0.58 -13.97 -3.01
CA GLY A 186 0.37 -15.08 -3.05
C GLY A 186 1.42 -14.92 -4.17
N GLY A 187 1.86 -13.69 -4.44
CA GLY A 187 2.84 -13.37 -5.48
C GLY A 187 2.30 -13.37 -6.92
N ARG A 188 0.97 -13.46 -7.11
CA ARG A 188 0.34 -13.39 -8.44
C ARG A 188 -0.61 -12.22 -8.54
N LEU A 189 -0.68 -11.62 -9.72
CA LEU A 189 -1.68 -10.60 -10.00
C LEU A 189 -3.03 -11.26 -10.29
N HIS A 190 -4.06 -10.85 -9.56
CA HIS A 190 -5.44 -11.18 -9.87
C HIS A 190 -5.96 -10.21 -10.93
N VAL A 191 -6.65 -10.76 -11.93
CA VAL A 191 -7.22 -9.99 -13.03
C VAL A 191 -8.76 -10.03 -13.00
N PRO A 192 -9.44 -9.00 -13.53
CA PRO A 192 -10.89 -9.03 -13.71
C PRO A 192 -11.33 -10.23 -14.55
N GLY A 193 -12.41 -10.88 -14.12
CA GLY A 193 -12.87 -12.15 -14.68
C GLY A 193 -12.14 -13.39 -14.15
N GLY A 194 -11.18 -13.22 -13.23
CA GLY A 194 -10.50 -14.31 -12.52
C GLY A 194 -9.63 -15.18 -13.43
N VAL A 195 -9.36 -16.41 -12.98
CA VAL A 195 -8.50 -17.39 -13.69
C VAL A 195 -8.93 -17.60 -15.15
N PRO A 196 -10.23 -17.74 -15.49
CA PRO A 196 -10.66 -17.91 -16.88
C PRO A 196 -10.26 -16.76 -17.82
N ALA A 197 -10.15 -15.54 -17.31
CA ALA A 197 -9.75 -14.36 -18.11
C ALA A 197 -8.23 -14.16 -18.16
N GLY A 198 -7.45 -14.89 -17.35
CA GLY A 198 -6.00 -14.74 -17.22
C GLY A 198 -5.27 -14.74 -18.55
N ALA A 199 -5.48 -15.76 -19.38
CA ALA A 199 -4.80 -15.90 -20.66
C ALA A 199 -5.07 -14.72 -21.63
N ALA A 200 -6.29 -14.19 -21.64
CA ALA A 200 -6.65 -13.06 -22.49
C ALA A 200 -5.90 -11.78 -22.06
N TRP A 201 -5.82 -11.54 -20.75
CA TRP A 201 -5.05 -10.41 -20.20
C TRP A 201 -3.55 -10.55 -20.46
N GLU A 202 -2.99 -11.73 -20.25
CA GLU A 202 -1.57 -11.98 -20.49
C GLU A 202 -1.21 -11.80 -21.97
N GLN A 203 -2.09 -12.23 -22.88
CA GLN A 203 -1.94 -12.03 -24.32
C GLN A 203 -2.01 -10.54 -24.68
N ALA A 204 -2.97 -9.80 -24.13
CA ALA A 204 -3.15 -8.37 -24.41
C ALA A 204 -1.94 -7.53 -23.97
N LEU A 205 -1.39 -7.84 -22.78
CA LEU A 205 -0.29 -7.09 -22.17
C LEU A 205 1.10 -7.61 -22.56
N LYS A 206 1.15 -8.84 -23.09
CA LYS A 206 2.39 -9.60 -23.32
C LYS A 206 3.22 -9.70 -22.03
N ALA A 207 2.54 -9.98 -20.91
CA ALA A 207 3.11 -10.09 -19.57
C ALA A 207 2.33 -11.13 -18.77
N SER A 208 3.00 -11.94 -17.95
CA SER A 208 2.33 -12.97 -17.15
C SER A 208 1.80 -12.40 -15.83
N THR A 209 0.66 -12.89 -15.38
CA THR A 209 0.12 -12.69 -14.02
C THR A 209 1.03 -13.27 -12.93
N ALA A 210 1.93 -14.18 -13.29
CA ALA A 210 3.00 -14.70 -12.43
C ALA A 210 4.19 -13.73 -12.27
N ASP A 211 4.24 -12.67 -13.08
CA ASP A 211 5.20 -11.57 -12.95
C ASP A 211 4.41 -10.26 -12.74
N PRO A 212 3.91 -10.02 -11.50
CA PRO A 212 3.03 -8.88 -11.24
C PRO A 212 3.69 -7.54 -11.53
N ALA A 213 5.02 -7.42 -11.33
CA ALA A 213 5.73 -6.18 -11.56
C ALA A 213 5.68 -5.79 -13.05
N ARG A 214 6.11 -6.70 -13.93
CA ARG A 214 6.06 -6.46 -15.38
C ARG A 214 4.62 -6.29 -15.86
N PHE A 215 3.67 -7.05 -15.32
CA PHE A 215 2.27 -6.91 -15.70
C PHE A 215 1.74 -5.51 -15.36
N VAL A 216 1.98 -5.02 -14.14
CA VAL A 216 1.53 -3.70 -13.69
C VAL A 216 2.17 -2.58 -14.53
N GLU A 217 3.47 -2.64 -14.81
CA GLU A 217 4.13 -1.66 -15.69
C GLU A 217 3.44 -1.59 -17.06
N ARG A 218 3.24 -2.76 -17.68
CA ARG A 218 2.58 -2.83 -18.99
C ARG A 218 1.15 -2.35 -18.92
N LEU A 219 0.41 -2.70 -17.88
CA LEU A 219 -0.98 -2.29 -17.71
C LEU A 219 -1.14 -0.77 -17.64
N LEU A 220 -0.27 -0.12 -16.88
CA LEU A 220 -0.36 1.32 -16.64
C LEU A 220 0.12 2.16 -17.83
N GLU A 221 1.08 1.65 -18.60
CA GLU A 221 1.68 2.35 -19.75
C GLU A 221 0.96 2.07 -21.09
N GLN A 222 0.40 0.87 -21.27
CA GLN A 222 -0.19 0.45 -22.54
C GLN A 222 -1.34 1.37 -22.95
N ASP A 223 -1.32 1.79 -24.21
CA ASP A 223 -2.30 2.68 -24.83
C ASP A 223 -2.58 3.96 -24.01
N GLY A 224 -1.55 4.48 -23.33
CA GLY A 224 -1.65 5.67 -22.49
C GLY A 224 -2.52 5.47 -21.25
N GLY A 225 -2.58 4.25 -20.72
CA GLY A 225 -3.37 3.90 -19.53
C GLY A 225 -4.82 3.50 -19.82
N ARG A 226 -5.24 3.44 -21.08
CA ARG A 226 -6.59 2.99 -21.46
C ARG A 226 -6.86 1.56 -21.01
N LEU A 227 -5.85 0.70 -21.05
CA LEU A 227 -6.00 -0.69 -20.62
C LEU A 227 -6.13 -0.80 -19.09
N ALA A 228 -5.43 0.05 -18.33
CA ALA A 228 -5.66 0.20 -16.89
C ALA A 228 -7.08 0.67 -16.57
N ALA A 229 -7.62 1.62 -17.36
CA ALA A 229 -9.00 2.07 -17.20
C ALA A 229 -10.02 0.94 -17.44
N LEU A 230 -9.80 0.11 -18.48
CA LEU A 230 -10.63 -1.06 -18.75
C LEU A 230 -10.52 -2.10 -17.62
N PHE A 231 -9.30 -2.39 -17.17
CA PHE A 231 -9.05 -3.31 -16.07
C PHE A 231 -9.81 -2.89 -14.82
N GLU A 232 -9.73 -1.60 -14.46
CA GLU A 232 -10.44 -1.09 -13.29
C GLU A 232 -11.96 -1.08 -13.46
N ALA A 233 -12.46 -0.74 -14.65
CA ALA A 233 -13.89 -0.78 -14.92
C ALA A 233 -14.46 -2.20 -14.77
N LEU A 234 -13.73 -3.21 -15.27
CA LEU A 234 -14.12 -4.61 -15.16
C LEU A 234 -13.95 -5.17 -13.75
N GLY A 235 -12.98 -4.68 -12.97
CA GLY A 235 -12.74 -5.12 -11.59
C GLY A 235 -13.83 -4.68 -10.59
N ARG A 236 -14.71 -3.75 -10.99
CA ARG A 236 -15.85 -3.27 -10.20
C ARG A 236 -17.15 -4.02 -10.47
N LEU A 237 -17.17 -4.92 -11.47
CA LEU A 237 -18.31 -5.76 -11.82
C LEU A 237 -18.29 -7.06 -11.00
#